data_AF-A0A3N5NNP8-F1
#
_entry.id   AF-A0A3N5NNP8-F1
#
_cell.length_a   1.000
_cell.length_b   1.000
_cell.length_c   1.000
_cell.angle_alpha   90.00
_cell.angle_beta   90.00
_cell.angle_gamma   90.00
#
_symmetry.space_group_name_H-M   'P 1'
#
loop_
_entity.id
_entity.type
_entity.pdbx_description
1 polymer ?
#
loop_
_entity_poly.entity_id
_entity_poly.type
_entity_poly.pdbx_seq_one_letter_code
_entity_poly.pdbx_strand_id
1 'polypeptide(L)'
;MRSVVAAVVCGLIVFVSLIAQDGPETVVRGTKEFRQSEVVTGLAGPWELTWGPDNMLWVTERTGKRITRVNPATGEKKVAVTLDEVLAPGGQDGLMGLALDLGNNFVYTAYTYTDRSLPPHETRAPTSPYRFLYTKIVRLTYDREKETLGNPVTLIAGLPAGNDHQAGRMKIGPDRKLYYTIGDQGNNQLGNYC
;
A
#
# COMPACT_ATOMS: atom_id res chain seq x y z
N MET A 1 51.43 -67.06 25.84
CA MET A 1 50.53 -67.00 27.01
C MET A 1 50.62 -65.60 27.60
N ARG A 2 49.51 -64.86 27.80
CA ARG A 2 49.35 -63.62 28.60
C ARG A 2 50.34 -62.44 28.32
N SER A 3 49.90 -61.41 27.58
CA SER A 3 49.65 -60.02 28.10
C SER A 3 50.90 -59.12 28.11
N VAL A 4 50.90 -57.78 28.29
CA VAL A 4 49.88 -56.76 28.65
C VAL A 4 49.93 -55.56 27.66
N VAL A 5 48.93 -54.66 27.72
CA VAL A 5 48.71 -53.39 27.00
C VAL A 5 49.78 -52.30 27.22
N ALA A 6 49.99 -51.43 26.22
CA ALA A 6 50.23 -49.99 26.42
C ALA A 6 49.48 -49.18 25.35
N ALA A 7 48.57 -48.29 25.76
CA ALA A 7 47.76 -47.47 24.85
C ALA A 7 48.34 -46.06 24.74
N VAL A 8 48.32 -45.48 23.53
CA VAL A 8 48.53 -44.04 23.31
C VAL A 8 47.40 -43.52 22.44
N VAL A 9 46.50 -42.74 23.03
CA VAL A 9 45.44 -42.02 22.33
C VAL A 9 45.96 -40.63 21.97
N CYS A 10 46.40 -40.44 20.73
CA CYS A 10 46.61 -39.10 20.18
C CYS A 10 45.29 -38.59 19.62
N GLY A 11 44.61 -37.71 20.37
CA GLY A 11 43.40 -37.05 19.90
C GLY A 11 43.70 -36.04 18.79
N LEU A 12 43.07 -36.19 17.63
CA LEU A 12 42.98 -35.10 16.65
C LEU A 12 42.01 -34.04 17.17
N ILE A 13 42.53 -32.88 17.58
CA ILE A 13 41.71 -31.69 17.77
C ILE A 13 41.45 -31.10 16.38
N VAL A 14 40.28 -31.39 15.82
CA VAL A 14 39.79 -30.71 14.61
C VAL A 14 39.35 -29.31 15.03
N PHE A 15 40.21 -28.31 14.82
CA PHE A 15 39.79 -26.92 14.83
C PHE A 15 38.88 -26.66 13.62
N VAL A 16 37.58 -26.90 13.80
CA VAL A 16 36.57 -26.28 12.94
C VAL A 16 36.62 -24.79 13.24
N SER A 17 37.20 -24.02 12.33
CA SER A 17 37.02 -22.58 12.32
C SER A 17 35.54 -22.30 12.11
N LEU A 18 34.82 -22.10 13.22
CA LEU A 18 33.54 -21.41 13.22
C LEU A 18 33.77 -20.03 12.60
N ILE A 19 33.49 -19.92 11.31
CA ILE A 19 33.22 -18.62 10.71
C ILE A 19 31.96 -18.14 11.45
N ALA A 20 32.17 -17.25 12.41
CA ALA A 20 31.08 -16.66 13.15
C ALA A 20 30.13 -16.01 12.14
N GLN A 21 28.82 -16.26 12.27
CA GLN A 21 27.84 -15.46 11.55
C GLN A 21 28.11 -13.99 11.86
N ASP A 22 28.12 -13.16 10.82
CA ASP A 22 28.28 -11.72 10.95
C ASP A 22 27.30 -11.17 12.00
N GLY A 23 27.85 -10.70 13.12
CA GLY A 23 27.06 -10.11 14.18
C GLY A 23 26.47 -8.77 13.76
N PRO A 24 25.50 -8.21 14.52
CA PRO A 24 24.84 -6.94 14.18
C PRO A 24 25.78 -5.71 14.13
N GLU A 25 27.05 -5.86 14.49
CA GLU A 25 28.08 -4.83 14.38
C GLU A 25 28.74 -4.74 12.99
N THR A 26 28.48 -5.67 12.06
CA THR A 26 28.98 -5.61 10.67
C THR A 26 28.21 -4.62 9.79
N VAL A 27 27.31 -3.82 10.36
CA VAL A 27 26.61 -2.73 9.67
C VAL A 27 27.61 -1.64 9.28
N VAL A 28 28.12 -1.75 8.06
CA VAL A 28 28.85 -0.67 7.39
C VAL A 28 27.92 0.55 7.35
N ARG A 29 28.20 1.57 8.17
CA ARG A 29 27.49 2.86 8.09
C ARG A 29 27.66 3.39 6.67
N GLY A 30 26.55 3.52 5.95
CA GLY A 30 26.57 4.01 4.58
C GLY A 30 27.20 5.40 4.51
N THR A 31 28.17 5.58 3.62
CA THR A 31 28.87 6.87 3.38
C THR A 31 28.02 7.91 2.65
N LYS A 32 26.71 7.66 2.50
CA LYS A 32 25.77 8.54 1.81
C LYS A 32 25.13 9.49 2.82
N GLU A 33 25.48 10.76 2.72
CA GLU A 33 24.78 11.84 3.41
C GLU A 33 23.41 12.08 2.76
N PHE A 34 22.35 12.12 3.59
CA PHE A 34 20.99 12.46 3.17
C PHE A 34 20.52 13.70 3.92
N ARG A 35 19.78 14.58 3.23
CA ARG A 35 19.07 15.70 3.85
C ARG A 35 17.58 15.43 3.81
N GLN A 36 16.93 15.58 4.96
CA GLN A 36 15.47 15.56 5.08
C GLN A 36 14.94 16.99 5.12
N SER A 37 13.85 17.25 4.40
CA SER A 37 13.10 18.50 4.44
C SER A 37 11.61 18.20 4.33
N GLU A 38 10.80 18.94 5.06
CA GLU A 38 9.35 18.89 4.91
C GLU A 38 8.93 19.60 3.61
N VAL A 39 8.35 18.85 2.67
CA VAL A 39 7.86 19.41 1.39
C VAL A 39 6.44 19.95 1.55
N VAL A 40 5.57 19.25 2.29
CA VAL A 40 4.16 19.58 2.41
C VAL A 40 3.54 19.00 3.69
N THR A 41 2.60 19.75 4.28
CA THR A 41 1.79 19.32 5.43
C THR A 41 0.29 19.46 5.16
N GLY A 42 -0.54 18.99 6.10
CA GLY A 42 -2.00 19.17 6.06
C GLY A 42 -2.75 18.27 5.08
N LEU A 43 -2.13 17.15 4.66
CA LEU A 43 -2.79 16.11 3.88
C LEU A 43 -3.62 15.19 4.80
N ALA A 44 -4.85 14.89 4.41
CA ALA A 44 -5.80 14.09 5.18
C ALA A 44 -5.61 12.59 4.91
N GLY A 45 -4.68 12.00 5.64
CA GLY A 45 -4.32 10.58 5.53
C GLY A 45 -3.66 10.24 4.19
N PRO A 46 -2.52 10.85 3.83
CA PRO A 46 -1.79 10.51 2.60
C PRO A 46 -1.41 9.03 2.58
N TRP A 47 -1.67 8.34 1.46
CA TRP A 47 -1.56 6.88 1.36
C TRP A 47 -0.68 6.40 0.19
N GLU A 48 -1.03 6.71 -1.06
CA GLU A 48 -0.15 6.50 -2.21
C GLU A 48 0.58 7.80 -2.53
N LEU A 49 1.86 7.68 -2.88
CA LEU A 49 2.68 8.75 -3.46
C LEU A 49 3.27 8.21 -4.76
N THR A 50 3.04 8.89 -5.88
CA THR A 50 3.66 8.55 -7.16
C THR A 50 4.15 9.82 -7.85
N TRP A 51 5.40 9.81 -8.33
CA TRP A 51 5.94 10.88 -9.16
C TRP A 51 5.32 10.81 -10.56
N GLY A 52 4.64 11.87 -10.98
CA GLY A 52 4.01 11.97 -12.28
C GLY A 52 4.99 12.37 -13.38
N PRO A 53 4.72 12.02 -14.65
CA PRO A 53 5.51 12.50 -15.79
C PRO A 53 5.39 14.01 -16.04
N ASP A 54 4.51 14.69 -15.29
CA ASP A 54 4.38 16.15 -15.21
C ASP A 54 5.30 16.79 -14.14
N ASN A 55 6.23 16.01 -13.56
CA ASN A 55 7.13 16.41 -12.45
C ASN A 55 6.42 16.81 -11.15
N MET A 56 5.14 16.45 -11.01
CA MET A 56 4.37 16.65 -9.79
C MET A 56 4.33 15.36 -8.97
N LEU A 57 4.28 15.49 -7.66
CA LEU A 57 3.90 14.38 -6.78
C LEU A 57 2.38 14.23 -6.81
N TRP A 58 1.89 13.04 -7.11
CA TRP A 58 0.47 12.70 -7.05
C TRP A 58 0.21 11.89 -5.78
N VAL A 59 -0.74 12.35 -4.97
CA VAL A 59 -1.05 11.79 -3.65
C VAL A 59 -2.51 11.39 -3.56
N THR A 60 -2.81 10.19 -3.04
CA THR A 60 -4.15 9.86 -2.56
C THR A 60 -4.28 10.21 -1.08
N GLU A 61 -5.29 11.01 -0.73
CA GLU A 61 -5.65 11.34 0.65
C GLU A 61 -6.80 10.43 1.08
N ARG A 62 -6.46 9.35 1.81
CA ARG A 62 -7.34 8.21 2.14
C ARG A 62 -8.62 8.62 2.85
N THR A 63 -8.49 9.42 3.90
CA THR A 63 -9.62 9.97 4.66
C THR A 63 -10.07 11.33 4.13
N GLY A 64 -9.20 12.04 3.39
CA GLY A 64 -9.52 13.27 2.66
C GLY A 64 -10.37 13.08 1.40
N LYS A 65 -10.59 11.83 0.96
CA LYS A 65 -11.38 11.44 -0.21
C LYS A 65 -10.92 12.06 -1.54
N ARG A 66 -9.65 12.45 -1.67
CA ARG A 66 -9.19 13.27 -2.80
C ARG A 66 -7.83 12.87 -3.35
N ILE A 67 -7.63 13.16 -4.63
CA ILE A 67 -6.33 13.05 -5.30
C ILE A 67 -5.75 14.46 -5.38
N THR A 68 -4.57 14.66 -4.83
CA THR A 68 -3.91 15.97 -4.72
C THR A 68 -2.55 15.92 -5.41
N ARG A 69 -2.30 16.89 -6.30
CA ARG A 69 -0.99 17.16 -6.89
C ARG A 69 -0.21 18.08 -5.95
N VAL A 70 1.07 17.79 -5.75
CA VAL A 70 1.99 18.59 -4.95
C VAL A 70 3.22 18.91 -5.77
N ASN A 71 3.59 20.19 -5.81
CA ASN A 71 4.85 20.62 -6.42
C ASN A 71 6.01 20.22 -5.48
N PRO A 72 6.95 19.34 -5.90
CA PRO A 72 8.02 18.86 -5.03
C PRO A 72 9.05 19.93 -4.66
N ALA A 73 9.11 21.06 -5.39
CA ALA A 73 10.04 22.15 -5.13
C ALA A 73 9.44 23.26 -4.25
N THR A 74 8.13 23.52 -4.34
CA THR A 74 7.47 24.63 -3.61
C THR A 74 6.51 24.18 -2.51
N GLY A 75 6.13 22.90 -2.46
CA GLY A 75 5.11 22.40 -1.52
C GLY A 75 3.67 22.79 -1.87
N GLU A 76 3.46 23.50 -2.97
CA GLU A 76 2.14 23.94 -3.43
C GLU A 76 1.22 22.73 -3.68
N LYS A 77 0.02 22.76 -3.09
CA LYS A 77 -1.01 21.72 -3.24
C LYS A 77 -2.10 22.17 -4.20
N LYS A 78 -2.46 21.32 -5.16
CA LYS A 78 -3.65 21.47 -6.00
C LYS A 78 -4.47 20.18 -5.99
N VAL A 79 -5.71 20.26 -5.51
CA VAL A 79 -6.65 19.12 -5.55
C VAL A 79 -7.05 18.87 -7.00
N ALA A 80 -6.77 17.67 -7.51
CA ALA A 80 -7.16 17.26 -8.85
C ALA A 80 -8.63 16.80 -8.89
N VAL A 81 -9.09 16.09 -7.86
CA VAL A 81 -10.50 15.70 -7.67
C VAL A 81 -10.79 15.33 -6.21
N THR A 82 -12.00 15.64 -5.74
CA THR A 82 -12.62 15.03 -4.55
C THR A 82 -13.65 14.01 -5.01
N LEU A 83 -13.64 12.83 -4.40
CA LEU A 83 -14.52 11.70 -4.72
C LEU A 83 -15.47 11.48 -3.53
N ASP A 84 -16.58 12.22 -3.49
CA ASP A 84 -17.48 12.28 -2.33
C ASP A 84 -18.04 10.90 -1.89
N GLU A 85 -18.20 10.01 -2.86
CA GLU A 85 -18.65 8.62 -2.71
C GLU A 85 -17.67 7.73 -1.91
N VAL A 86 -16.40 8.12 -1.79
CA VAL A 86 -15.42 7.40 -0.96
C VAL A 86 -15.94 7.35 0.47
N LEU A 87 -15.91 6.18 1.09
CA LEU A 87 -16.25 5.98 2.50
C LEU A 87 -15.02 5.50 3.26
N ALA A 88 -14.65 6.28 4.28
CA ALA A 88 -13.58 5.96 5.22
C ALA A 88 -14.12 6.03 6.66
N PRO A 89 -15.01 5.11 7.09
CA PRO A 89 -15.62 5.11 8.43
C PRO A 89 -14.63 4.95 9.60
N GLY A 90 -13.36 4.57 9.38
CA GLY A 90 -12.29 4.79 10.37
C GLY A 90 -11.24 3.69 10.52
N GLY A 91 -11.32 2.60 9.77
CA GLY A 91 -10.30 1.55 9.73
C GLY A 91 -9.19 1.87 8.71
N GLN A 92 -8.78 0.86 7.94
CA GLN A 92 -7.81 0.97 6.84
C GLN A 92 -8.46 1.32 5.48
N ASP A 93 -9.79 1.39 5.44
CA ASP A 93 -10.66 1.88 4.37
C ASP A 93 -10.34 3.29 3.86
N GLY A 94 -10.88 3.64 2.69
CA GLY A 94 -10.85 4.97 2.07
C GLY A 94 -10.32 4.95 0.64
N LEU A 95 -9.73 6.07 0.21
CA LEU A 95 -9.06 6.19 -1.08
C LEU A 95 -7.63 5.64 -1.01
N MET A 96 -7.31 4.62 -1.81
CA MET A 96 -6.05 3.87 -1.71
C MET A 96 -5.22 3.99 -3.00
N GLY A 97 -5.18 2.96 -3.83
CA GLY A 97 -4.28 2.82 -4.97
C GLY A 97 -4.34 3.98 -5.97
N LEU A 98 -3.18 4.30 -6.55
CA LEU A 98 -3.06 5.22 -7.68
C LEU A 98 -2.10 4.64 -8.72
N ALA A 99 -2.53 4.63 -9.98
CA ALA A 99 -1.65 4.42 -11.14
C ALA A 99 -1.91 5.48 -12.20
N LEU A 100 -0.84 6.05 -12.74
CA LEU A 100 -0.88 7.15 -13.70
C LEU A 100 -0.64 6.64 -15.12
N ASP A 101 -1.52 6.97 -16.05
CA ASP A 101 -1.33 6.85 -17.50
C ASP A 101 -1.64 8.19 -18.15
N LEU A 102 -0.92 9.23 -17.72
CA LEU A 102 -1.16 10.60 -18.20
C LEU A 102 -0.91 10.71 -19.71
N GLY A 103 -0.11 9.83 -20.32
CA GLY A 103 0.08 9.76 -21.77
C GLY A 103 -1.24 9.54 -22.53
N ASN A 104 -2.15 8.74 -21.97
CA ASN A 104 -3.52 8.56 -22.48
C ASN A 104 -4.57 9.40 -21.72
N ASN A 105 -4.12 10.42 -20.96
CA ASN A 105 -4.94 11.26 -20.08
C ASN A 105 -5.77 10.46 -19.06
N PHE A 106 -5.25 9.35 -18.53
CA PHE A 106 -5.96 8.52 -17.55
C PHE A 106 -5.24 8.43 -16.21
N VAL A 107 -6.03 8.36 -15.15
CA VAL A 107 -5.60 8.01 -13.79
C VAL A 107 -6.50 6.90 -13.28
N TYR A 108 -5.90 5.85 -12.75
CA TYR A 108 -6.60 4.71 -12.17
C TYR A 108 -6.48 4.80 -10.66
N THR A 109 -7.59 4.55 -9.95
CA THR A 109 -7.61 4.53 -8.49
C THR A 109 -8.55 3.46 -7.95
N ALA A 110 -8.35 3.05 -6.70
CA ALA A 110 -9.24 2.16 -5.98
C ALA A 110 -9.67 2.80 -4.66
N TYR A 111 -10.94 2.64 -4.32
CA TYR A 111 -11.49 3.15 -3.08
C TYR A 111 -12.69 2.34 -2.57
N THR A 112 -12.95 2.47 -1.28
CA THR A 112 -14.12 1.89 -0.63
C THR A 112 -15.35 2.79 -0.78
N TYR A 113 -16.51 2.19 -1.05
CA TYR A 113 -17.82 2.82 -1.22
C TYR A 113 -18.90 1.91 -0.56
N THR A 114 -20.14 2.37 -0.39
CA THR A 114 -21.25 1.50 0.09
C THR A 114 -22.05 0.99 -1.09
N ASP A 115 -22.35 -0.31 -1.09
CA ASP A 115 -23.32 -0.92 -1.99
C ASP A 115 -24.34 -1.74 -1.20
N ARG A 116 -25.60 -1.28 -1.18
CA ARG A 116 -26.71 -1.98 -0.49
C ARG A 116 -27.50 -2.91 -1.42
N SER A 117 -27.13 -3.00 -2.69
CA SER A 117 -27.71 -3.98 -3.62
C SER A 117 -27.02 -5.34 -3.53
N LEU A 118 -25.78 -5.36 -3.02
CA LEU A 118 -25.01 -6.57 -2.72
C LEU A 118 -25.34 -7.12 -1.31
N PRO A 119 -25.08 -8.42 -1.06
CA PRO A 119 -25.28 -9.03 0.27
C PRO A 119 -24.49 -8.30 1.37
N PRO A 120 -24.95 -8.27 2.63
CA PRO A 120 -24.11 -7.76 3.71
C PRO A 120 -22.91 -8.68 3.96
N HIS A 121 -21.74 -8.13 4.26
CA HIS A 121 -20.63 -8.89 4.81
C HIS A 121 -21.02 -9.48 6.17
N GLU A 122 -20.56 -10.71 6.43
CA GLU A 122 -20.79 -11.37 7.71
C GLU A 122 -20.04 -10.62 8.82
N THR A 123 -20.74 -10.34 9.93
CA THR A 123 -20.16 -9.61 11.05
C THR A 123 -21.00 -9.83 12.30
N ARG A 124 -20.31 -9.98 13.45
CA ARG A 124 -20.92 -10.11 14.79
C ARG A 124 -21.60 -8.83 15.27
N ALA A 125 -21.37 -7.70 14.61
CA ALA A 125 -22.02 -6.42 14.90
C ALA A 125 -22.97 -6.01 13.76
N PRO A 126 -24.29 -6.26 13.87
CA PRO A 126 -25.25 -5.92 12.80
C PRO A 126 -25.28 -4.42 12.42
N THR A 127 -24.88 -3.54 13.33
CA THR A 127 -24.76 -2.08 13.17
C THR A 127 -23.40 -1.63 12.61
N SER A 128 -22.50 -2.56 12.29
CA SER A 128 -21.17 -2.26 11.74
C SER A 128 -21.26 -1.38 10.48
N PRO A 129 -20.51 -0.25 10.41
CA PRO A 129 -20.49 0.59 9.21
C PRO A 129 -19.83 -0.09 8.02
N TYR A 130 -19.08 -1.18 8.26
CA TYR A 130 -18.39 -1.98 7.25
C TYR A 130 -19.32 -2.99 6.54
N ARG A 131 -20.54 -3.22 7.06
CA ARG A 131 -21.43 -4.32 6.63
C ARG A 131 -21.83 -4.27 5.15
N PHE A 132 -21.83 -3.10 4.52
CA PHE A 132 -22.12 -2.91 3.08
C PHE A 132 -20.98 -2.17 2.37
N LEU A 133 -19.78 -2.17 2.95
CA LEU A 133 -18.61 -1.51 2.38
C LEU A 133 -17.98 -2.43 1.32
N TYR A 134 -17.70 -1.88 0.14
CA TYR A 134 -17.08 -2.58 -0.97
C TYR A 134 -15.96 -1.74 -1.56
N THR A 135 -14.97 -2.39 -2.15
CA THR A 135 -13.93 -1.75 -2.95
C THR A 135 -14.40 -1.67 -4.40
N LYS A 136 -14.05 -0.60 -5.10
CA LYS A 136 -14.11 -0.54 -6.56
C LYS A 136 -12.88 0.10 -7.17
N ILE A 137 -12.61 -0.28 -8.42
CA ILE A 137 -11.53 0.26 -9.25
C ILE A 137 -12.16 1.18 -10.30
N VAL A 138 -11.66 2.41 -10.38
CA VAL A 138 -12.20 3.48 -11.23
C VAL A 138 -11.08 4.07 -12.08
N ARG A 139 -11.38 4.35 -13.35
CA ARG A 139 -10.56 5.20 -14.23
C ARG A 139 -11.15 6.60 -14.27
N LEU A 140 -10.32 7.61 -14.09
CA LEU A 140 -10.61 9.03 -14.23
C LEU A 140 -9.92 9.58 -15.47
N THR A 141 -10.52 10.57 -16.13
CA THR A 141 -9.91 11.32 -17.23
C THR A 141 -9.24 12.57 -16.68
N TYR A 142 -8.00 12.84 -17.11
CA TYR A 142 -7.21 14.01 -16.74
C TYR A 142 -7.35 15.14 -17.76
N ASP A 143 -7.87 16.27 -17.30
CA ASP A 143 -7.86 17.53 -18.02
C ASP A 143 -6.52 18.23 -17.75
N ARG A 144 -5.65 18.27 -18.77
CA ARG A 144 -4.30 18.83 -18.65
C ARG A 144 -4.26 20.35 -18.50
N GLU A 145 -5.27 21.05 -19.04
CA GLU A 145 -5.32 22.52 -19.03
C GLU A 145 -5.79 23.04 -17.67
N LYS A 146 -6.80 22.37 -17.10
CA LYS A 146 -7.32 22.68 -15.75
C LYS A 146 -6.51 22.01 -14.65
N GLU A 147 -5.77 20.96 -14.99
CA GLU A 147 -5.05 20.04 -14.12
C GLU A 147 -5.97 19.31 -13.11
N THR A 148 -7.16 18.93 -13.58
CA THR A 148 -8.22 18.28 -12.79
C THR A 148 -8.53 16.88 -13.31
N LEU A 149 -9.07 16.03 -12.45
CA LEU A 149 -9.60 14.71 -12.80
C LEU A 149 -11.14 14.73 -12.79
N GLY A 150 -11.74 14.00 -13.72
CA GLY A 150 -13.20 13.86 -13.82
C GLY A 150 -13.62 12.65 -14.64
N ASN A 151 -14.89 12.60 -15.04
CA ASN A 151 -15.47 11.55 -15.87
C ASN A 151 -15.17 10.12 -15.37
N PRO A 152 -15.53 9.77 -14.11
CA PRO A 152 -15.25 8.46 -13.53
C PRO A 152 -15.92 7.34 -14.31
N VAL A 153 -15.14 6.31 -14.65
CA VAL A 153 -15.60 5.05 -15.24
C VAL A 153 -15.20 3.92 -14.31
N THR A 154 -16.19 3.27 -13.69
CA THR A 154 -15.99 2.06 -12.90
C THR A 154 -15.52 0.92 -13.80
N LEU A 155 -14.40 0.29 -13.46
CA LEU A 155 -13.83 -0.85 -14.18
C LEU A 155 -14.23 -2.17 -13.50
N ILE A 156 -14.18 -2.20 -12.17
CA ILE A 156 -14.59 -3.34 -11.34
C ILE A 156 -15.27 -2.78 -10.09
N ALA A 157 -16.42 -3.33 -9.71
CA ALA A 157 -17.20 -2.97 -8.52
C ALA A 157 -17.41 -4.19 -7.62
N GLY A 158 -17.94 -3.99 -6.41
CA GLY A 158 -18.30 -5.09 -5.50
C GLY A 158 -17.13 -5.96 -5.02
N LEU A 159 -15.88 -5.47 -5.10
CA LEU A 159 -14.73 -6.19 -4.53
C LEU A 159 -14.83 -6.17 -2.99
N PRO A 160 -14.38 -7.22 -2.28
CA PRO A 160 -14.35 -7.23 -0.83
C PRO A 160 -13.71 -5.96 -0.23
N ALA A 161 -14.28 -5.49 0.88
CA ALA A 161 -13.74 -4.43 1.70
C ALA A 161 -14.10 -4.69 3.17
N GLY A 162 -13.43 -4.00 4.07
CA GLY A 162 -13.59 -4.14 5.51
C GLY A 162 -12.90 -3.01 6.26
N ASN A 163 -12.67 -3.23 7.55
CA ASN A 163 -11.94 -2.32 8.44
C ASN A 163 -10.41 -2.56 8.43
N ASP A 164 -9.96 -3.73 7.98
CA ASP A 164 -8.57 -4.19 8.14
C ASP A 164 -8.06 -4.89 6.86
N HIS A 165 -6.74 -5.00 6.72
CA HIS A 165 -6.02 -5.62 5.60
C HIS A 165 -6.59 -5.32 4.21
N GLN A 166 -6.88 -4.04 3.92
CA GLN A 166 -7.42 -3.65 2.61
C GLN A 166 -6.41 -3.83 1.46
N ALA A 167 -5.11 -3.80 1.79
CA ALA A 167 -3.97 -3.78 0.87
C ALA A 167 -3.98 -2.59 -0.10
N GLY A 168 -4.72 -2.64 -1.20
CA GLY A 168 -5.03 -1.48 -2.03
C GLY A 168 -3.94 -0.97 -2.98
N ARG A 169 -2.80 -1.65 -3.13
CA ARG A 169 -1.70 -1.17 -3.99
C ARG A 169 -2.07 -1.32 -5.46
N MET A 170 -1.77 -0.32 -6.29
CA MET A 170 -2.10 -0.31 -7.71
C MET A 170 -0.91 0.14 -8.55
N LYS A 171 -0.60 -0.58 -9.64
CA LYS A 171 0.41 -0.19 -10.66
C LYS A 171 0.01 -0.68 -12.06
N ILE A 172 0.50 0.01 -13.09
CA ILE A 172 0.43 -0.45 -14.48
C ILE A 172 1.74 -1.17 -14.81
N GLY A 173 1.67 -2.39 -15.32
CA GLY A 173 2.82 -3.18 -15.72
C GLY A 173 3.35 -2.82 -17.11
N PRO A 174 4.56 -3.27 -17.48
CA PRO A 174 5.13 -3.06 -18.82
C PRO A 174 4.32 -3.76 -19.94
N ASP A 175 3.52 -4.74 -19.58
CA ASP A 175 2.53 -5.44 -20.41
C ASP A 175 1.22 -4.66 -20.62
N ARG A 176 1.15 -3.41 -20.11
CA ARG A 176 -0.01 -2.52 -20.11
C ARG A 176 -1.23 -3.08 -19.35
N LYS A 177 -1.02 -3.95 -18.36
CA LYS A 177 -2.10 -4.43 -17.46
C LYS A 177 -2.11 -3.64 -16.15
N LEU A 178 -3.30 -3.51 -15.57
CA LEU A 178 -3.47 -2.92 -14.24
C LEU A 178 -3.37 -4.03 -13.19
N TYR A 179 -2.37 -3.94 -12.33
CA TYR A 179 -2.16 -4.83 -11.19
C TYR A 179 -2.72 -4.16 -9.93
N TYR A 180 -3.51 -4.90 -9.17
CA TYR A 180 -4.12 -4.45 -7.92
C TYR A 180 -3.95 -5.50 -6.82
N THR A 181 -3.55 -5.08 -5.62
CA THR A 181 -3.54 -5.97 -4.45
C THR A 181 -4.80 -5.75 -3.61
N ILE A 182 -5.42 -6.85 -3.21
CA ILE A 182 -6.53 -6.91 -2.27
C ILE A 182 -6.15 -7.91 -1.18
N GLY A 183 -6.30 -7.53 0.08
CA GLY A 183 -5.94 -8.41 1.20
C GLY A 183 -7.07 -9.36 1.61
N ASP A 184 -6.86 -10.07 2.71
CA ASP A 184 -7.80 -11.03 3.29
C ASP A 184 -8.91 -10.39 4.14
N GLN A 185 -8.97 -9.06 4.21
CA GLN A 185 -9.93 -8.28 5.01
C GLN A 185 -9.78 -8.50 6.54
N GLY A 186 -8.65 -9.06 7.00
CA GLY A 186 -8.44 -9.46 8.39
C GLY A 186 -9.27 -10.68 8.79
N ASN A 187 -9.70 -11.51 7.83
CA ASN A 187 -10.56 -12.66 8.08
C ASN A 187 -9.98 -13.60 9.14
N ASN A 188 -10.81 -14.03 10.09
CA ASN A 188 -10.43 -14.81 11.28
C ASN A 188 -9.45 -14.12 12.26
N GLN A 189 -9.31 -12.79 12.21
CA GLN A 189 -8.50 -12.02 13.16
C GLN A 189 -9.34 -11.05 13.99
N LEU A 190 -9.02 -10.90 15.27
CA LEU A 190 -9.63 -9.93 16.19
C LEU A 190 -11.18 -9.98 16.17
N GLY A 191 -11.83 -8.88 15.79
CA GLY A 191 -13.29 -8.77 15.67
C GLY A 191 -13.88 -9.35 14.38
N ASN A 192 -13.03 -9.80 13.45
CA ASN A 192 -13.38 -10.33 12.13
C ASN A 192 -13.32 -11.87 12.08
N TYR A 193 -13.47 -12.53 13.24
CA TYR A 193 -13.62 -13.98 13.37
C TYR A 193 -15.11 -14.37 13.31
N CYS A 194 -15.41 -15.47 12.59
CA CYS A 194 -16.76 -16.03 12.43
C CYS A 194 -17.39 -16.44 13.77
#